data_AF-A0A1S2Q289-F1
#
_entry.id   AF-A0A1S2Q289-F1
#
_cell.length_a   1.000
_cell.length_b   1.000
_cell.length_c   1.000
_cell.angle_alpha   90.00
_cell.angle_beta   90.00
_cell.angle_gamma   90.00
#
_symmetry.space_group_name_H-M   'P 1'
#
loop_
_entity.id
_entity.type
_entity.pdbx_description
1 polymer ?
#
loop_
_entity_poly.entity_id
_entity_poly.type
_entity_poly.pdbx_seq_one_letter_code
_entity_poly.pdbx_strand_id
1 'polypeptide(L)'
;MSALDRRAARAAVVAAVGISALGLSAVTASAKVSYDFKVSPHTVKVGARVHVKGDAENDSDVLQKFCVQQRQGKGPWRTVKCAHGGIGRGGAVDTWVQAKHRGTLQFRGALYEADFGSNKLRLQMVGPAETVRVR
;
A
#
# COMPACT_ATOMS: atom_id res chain seq x y z
N MET A 1 -56.21 7.19 43.21
CA MET A 1 -56.25 8.65 42.95
C MET A 1 -56.16 9.28 44.34
N SER A 2 -55.08 9.92 44.77
CA SER A 2 -54.44 11.07 44.13
C SER A 2 -52.95 11.18 44.53
N ALA A 3 -52.18 11.74 43.60
CA ALA A 3 -50.75 11.95 43.65
C ALA A 3 -50.34 13.24 44.40
N LEU A 4 -49.04 13.35 44.72
CA LEU A 4 -48.12 14.50 44.56
C LEU A 4 -47.04 14.42 45.66
N ASP A 5 -45.84 13.94 45.39
CA ASP A 5 -44.74 14.64 44.70
C ASP A 5 -44.12 15.76 45.55
N ARG A 6 -42.90 15.51 46.09
CA ARG A 6 -41.71 16.37 45.94
C ARG A 6 -40.59 16.03 46.93
N ARG A 7 -39.37 16.05 46.37
CA ARG A 7 -38.07 16.38 47.01
C ARG A 7 -37.50 15.32 47.97
N ALA A 8 -36.41 14.68 47.58
CA ALA A 8 -35.09 15.29 47.68
C ALA A 8 -34.04 14.23 47.39
N ALA A 9 -33.17 14.54 46.42
CA ALA A 9 -31.99 13.79 46.11
C ALA A 9 -31.10 13.57 47.35
N ARG A 10 -30.60 12.35 47.52
CA ARG A 10 -29.28 12.14 48.12
C ARG A 10 -28.47 11.24 47.20
N ALA A 11 -27.44 11.86 46.63
CA ALA A 11 -26.52 11.31 45.68
C ALA A 11 -25.83 10.05 46.24
N ALA A 12 -25.96 8.93 45.54
CA ALA A 12 -25.04 7.83 45.69
C ALA A 12 -23.80 8.15 44.84
N VAL A 13 -22.67 8.41 45.50
CA VAL A 13 -21.37 8.56 44.85
C VAL A 13 -20.99 7.20 44.26
N VAL A 14 -21.06 7.09 42.94
CA VAL A 14 -20.50 5.94 42.22
C VAL A 14 -19.02 6.21 42.02
N ALA A 15 -18.16 5.57 42.83
CA ALA A 15 -16.74 5.54 42.58
C ALA A 15 -16.48 4.62 41.38
N ALA A 16 -16.35 5.20 40.19
CA ALA A 16 -15.92 4.47 39.00
C ALA A 16 -14.41 4.19 39.12
N VAL A 17 -14.06 2.92 39.33
CA VAL A 17 -12.67 2.47 39.27
C VAL A 17 -12.24 2.48 37.79
N GLY A 18 -11.43 3.48 37.41
CA GLY A 18 -10.86 3.56 36.08
C GLY A 18 -9.77 2.50 35.90
N ILE A 19 -10.08 1.42 35.18
CA ILE A 19 -9.08 0.44 34.76
C ILE A 19 -8.25 1.12 33.66
N SER A 20 -7.04 1.56 34.01
CA SER A 20 -6.07 2.05 33.04
C SER A 20 -5.61 0.85 32.19
N ALA A 21 -6.23 0.65 31.04
CA ALA A 21 -5.72 -0.26 30.05
C ALA A 21 -4.41 0.34 29.50
N LEU A 22 -3.27 -0.09 30.06
CA LEU A 22 -1.97 0.07 29.42
C LEU A 22 -2.00 -0.82 28.17
N GLY A 23 -2.53 -0.26 27.07
CA GLY A 23 -2.33 -0.85 25.76
C GLY A 23 -0.82 -0.89 25.53
N LEU A 24 -0.24 -2.09 25.53
CA LEU A 24 1.08 -2.29 24.96
C LEU A 24 0.98 -1.85 23.50
N SER A 25 1.42 -0.64 23.22
CA SER A 25 1.86 -0.26 21.90
C SER A 25 3.06 -1.16 21.61
N ALA A 26 2.78 -2.33 21.01
CA ALA A 26 3.77 -2.97 20.18
C ALA A 26 4.14 -1.92 19.13
N VAL A 27 5.23 -1.19 19.39
CA VAL A 27 5.94 -0.44 18.36
C VAL A 27 6.45 -1.54 17.45
N THR A 28 5.61 -1.94 16.49
CA THR A 28 6.13 -2.63 15.33
C THR A 28 7.19 -1.69 14.82
N ALA A 29 8.44 -2.15 14.82
CA ALA A 29 9.49 -1.48 14.07
C ALA A 29 8.95 -1.45 12.65
N SER A 30 8.34 -0.32 12.28
CA SER A 30 7.86 -0.08 10.94
C SER A 30 9.12 0.11 10.15
N ALA A 31 9.67 -1.01 9.68
CA ALA A 31 10.78 -1.05 8.75
C ALA A 31 10.51 0.03 7.70
N LYS A 32 11.38 1.04 7.64
CA LYS A 32 11.05 2.29 6.96
C LYS A 32 11.08 2.02 5.47
N VAL A 33 9.90 1.85 4.88
CA VAL A 33 9.78 1.68 3.43
C VAL A 33 9.80 3.06 2.77
N SER A 34 10.78 3.32 1.91
CA SER A 34 10.74 4.46 0.98
C SER A 34 10.22 3.97 -0.38
N TYR A 35 9.47 4.85 -1.06
CA TYR A 35 8.75 4.50 -2.29
C TYR A 35 8.54 5.75 -3.14
N ASP A 36 9.00 5.71 -4.39
CA ASP A 36 8.66 6.69 -5.43
C ASP A 36 8.03 5.94 -6.61
N PHE A 37 6.90 6.44 -7.11
CA PHE A 37 6.24 5.85 -8.26
C PHE A 37 5.54 6.92 -9.08
N LYS A 38 5.83 6.94 -10.38
CA LYS A 38 5.32 7.94 -11.31
C LYS A 38 4.86 7.27 -12.59
N VAL A 39 3.70 7.68 -13.05
CA VAL A 39 3.07 7.22 -14.29
C VAL A 39 2.70 8.45 -15.11
N SER A 40 3.10 8.48 -16.38
CA SER A 40 2.73 9.58 -17.26
C SER A 40 2.66 9.16 -18.72
N PRO A 41 1.77 9.76 -19.53
CA PRO A 41 0.70 10.67 -19.14
C PRO A 41 -0.54 9.91 -18.61
N HIS A 42 -1.43 10.61 -17.89
CA HIS A 42 -2.66 10.02 -17.30
C HIS A 42 -3.86 9.91 -18.26
N THR A 43 -3.71 10.36 -19.51
CA THR A 43 -4.69 10.15 -20.57
C THR A 43 -3.96 9.90 -21.87
N VAL A 44 -4.32 8.83 -22.57
CA VAL A 44 -3.71 8.41 -23.83
C VAL A 44 -4.74 7.87 -24.81
N LYS A 45 -4.37 7.76 -26.09
CA LYS A 45 -5.14 6.99 -27.07
C LYS A 45 -4.71 5.52 -27.04
N VAL A 46 -5.58 4.62 -27.49
CA VAL A 46 -5.18 3.22 -27.79
C VAL A 46 -3.94 3.21 -28.69
N GLY A 47 -2.99 2.32 -28.39
CA GLY A 47 -1.74 2.15 -29.11
C GLY A 47 -0.61 3.07 -28.65
N ALA A 48 -0.90 4.14 -27.91
CA ALA A 48 0.10 5.02 -27.33
C ALA A 48 0.85 4.35 -26.15
N ARG A 49 1.99 4.91 -25.78
CA ARG A 49 2.84 4.41 -24.69
C ARG A 49 2.67 5.27 -23.45
N VAL A 50 2.70 4.62 -22.30
CA VAL A 50 2.71 5.22 -20.97
C VAL A 50 4.09 4.95 -20.36
N HIS A 51 4.75 6.01 -19.90
CA HIS A 51 5.98 5.93 -19.12
C HIS A 51 5.64 5.57 -17.68
N VAL A 52 6.30 4.55 -17.15
CA VAL A 52 6.14 4.11 -15.78
C VAL A 52 7.54 3.99 -15.18
N LYS A 53 7.76 4.73 -14.11
CA LYS A 53 8.99 4.66 -13.34
C LYS A 53 8.70 4.55 -11.85
N GLY A 54 9.58 3.89 -11.13
CA GLY A 54 9.53 3.88 -9.68
C GLY A 54 10.54 2.93 -9.07
N ASP A 55 10.66 3.07 -7.77
CA ASP A 55 11.57 2.33 -6.92
C ASP A 55 10.99 2.24 -5.51
N ALA A 56 11.48 1.25 -4.77
CA ALA A 56 11.19 1.13 -3.35
C ALA A 56 12.36 0.45 -2.66
N GLU A 57 12.54 0.78 -1.39
CA GLU A 57 13.54 0.18 -0.53
C GLU A 57 12.97 0.08 0.88
N ASN A 58 13.47 -0.89 1.64
CA ASN A 58 13.10 -1.14 3.01
C ASN A 58 14.39 -1.50 3.76
N ASP A 59 14.54 -1.11 5.03
CA ASP A 59 15.76 -1.31 5.84
C ASP A 59 15.97 -2.77 6.31
N SER A 60 15.51 -3.74 5.52
CA SER A 60 15.68 -5.18 5.80
C SER A 60 17.05 -5.71 5.38
N ASP A 61 17.58 -6.68 6.12
CA ASP A 61 18.83 -7.38 5.81
C ASP A 61 18.70 -8.50 4.75
N VAL A 62 17.67 -8.44 3.90
CA VAL A 62 17.40 -9.42 2.84
C VAL A 62 17.42 -8.79 1.45
N LEU A 63 17.57 -9.62 0.41
CA LEU A 63 17.52 -9.15 -0.98
C LEU A 63 16.12 -8.64 -1.31
N GLN A 64 16.05 -7.54 -2.03
CA GLN A 64 14.78 -6.94 -2.43
C GLN A 64 14.63 -6.81 -3.95
N LYS A 65 13.38 -6.77 -4.38
CA LYS A 65 12.98 -6.67 -5.78
C LYS A 65 11.76 -5.79 -5.93
N PHE A 66 11.86 -4.74 -6.73
CA PHE A 66 10.75 -3.87 -7.07
C PHE A 66 10.13 -4.28 -8.40
N CYS A 67 8.81 -4.43 -8.44
CA CYS A 67 8.06 -4.81 -9.63
C CYS A 67 6.97 -3.79 -9.94
N VAL A 68 6.88 -3.41 -11.20
CA VAL A 68 5.75 -2.68 -11.76
C VAL A 68 4.68 -3.67 -12.17
N GLN A 69 3.46 -3.46 -11.72
CA GLN A 69 2.29 -4.24 -12.10
C GLN A 69 1.28 -3.35 -12.84
N GLN A 70 0.50 -3.96 -13.73
CA GLN A 70 -0.59 -3.31 -14.43
C GLN A 70 -1.90 -4.09 -14.33
N ARG A 71 -3.02 -3.40 -14.59
CA ARG A 71 -4.35 -4.00 -14.68
C ARG A 71 -5.22 -3.21 -15.67
N GLN A 72 -5.95 -3.93 -16.53
CA GLN A 72 -6.98 -3.34 -17.39
C GLN A 72 -8.35 -3.50 -16.73
N GLY A 73 -9.08 -2.41 -16.53
CA GLY A 73 -10.41 -2.41 -15.92
C GLY A 73 -10.44 -3.16 -14.57
N LYS A 74 -11.33 -4.16 -14.47
CA LYS A 74 -11.46 -5.06 -13.31
C LYS A 74 -10.67 -6.37 -13.45
N GLY A 75 -9.79 -6.49 -14.45
CA GLY A 75 -9.00 -7.69 -14.69
C GLY A 75 -7.99 -7.99 -13.56
N PRO A 76 -7.20 -9.07 -13.67
CA PRO A 76 -6.15 -9.36 -12.70
C PRO A 76 -4.96 -8.40 -12.85
N TRP A 77 -4.23 -8.18 -11.75
CA TRP A 77 -2.92 -7.53 -11.81
C TRP A 77 -1.91 -8.46 -12.49
N ARG A 78 -1.07 -7.90 -13.36
CA ARG A 78 0.00 -8.60 -14.07
C ARG A 78 1.30 -7.83 -13.93
N THR A 79 2.40 -8.52 -13.67
CA THR A 79 3.73 -7.91 -13.65
C THR A 79 4.14 -7.48 -15.05
N VAL A 80 4.56 -6.23 -15.18
CA VAL A 80 5.10 -5.64 -16.41
C VAL A 80 6.61 -5.84 -16.47
N LYS A 81 7.30 -5.42 -15.40
CA LYS A 81 8.75 -5.46 -15.30
C LYS A 81 9.15 -5.47 -13.82
N CYS A 82 10.25 -6.13 -13.51
CA CYS A 82 10.88 -6.01 -12.20
C CYS A 82 12.33 -5.60 -12.36
N ALA A 83 12.85 -4.91 -11.34
CA ALA A 83 14.27 -4.67 -11.15
C ALA A 83 14.73 -5.46 -9.92
N HIS A 84 15.90 -6.08 -10.03
CA HIS A 84 16.59 -6.64 -8.88
C HIS A 84 17.39 -5.51 -8.24
N GLY A 85 17.22 -5.33 -6.93
CA GLY A 85 18.14 -4.50 -6.16
C GLY A 85 19.08 -5.37 -5.35
N GLY A 86 19.42 -4.90 -4.15
CA GLY A 86 20.35 -5.56 -3.23
C GLY A 86 19.74 -5.74 -1.85
N ILE A 87 20.60 -5.93 -0.85
CA ILE A 87 20.17 -5.91 0.55
C ILE A 87 19.57 -4.55 0.86
N GLY A 88 18.35 -4.57 1.39
CA GLY A 88 17.63 -3.37 1.80
C GLY A 88 17.27 -2.42 0.66
N ARG A 89 17.40 -2.84 -0.60
CA ARG A 89 17.14 -1.99 -1.79
C ARG A 89 16.37 -2.77 -2.84
N GLY A 90 15.17 -2.34 -3.20
CA GLY A 90 14.34 -3.04 -4.21
C GLY A 90 14.76 -2.82 -5.66
N GLY A 91 15.59 -1.81 -5.92
CA GLY A 91 15.99 -1.43 -7.27
C GLY A 91 14.95 -0.54 -7.97
N ALA A 92 15.34 0.04 -9.10
CA ALA A 92 14.53 1.00 -9.84
C ALA A 92 14.06 0.43 -11.19
N VAL A 93 12.78 0.62 -11.50
CA VAL A 93 12.21 0.31 -12.80
C VAL A 93 11.96 1.61 -13.54
N ASP A 94 12.42 1.66 -14.79
CA ASP A 94 12.01 2.63 -15.81
C ASP A 94 11.58 1.84 -17.06
N THR A 95 10.34 2.05 -17.51
CA THR A 95 9.75 1.32 -18.63
C THR A 95 8.64 2.06 -19.34
N TRP A 96 8.33 1.61 -20.55
CA TRP A 96 7.23 2.10 -21.37
C TRP A 96 6.24 0.98 -21.68
N VAL A 97 4.96 1.22 -21.41
CA VAL A 97 3.89 0.24 -21.60
C VAL A 97 2.91 0.73 -22.66
N GLN A 98 2.59 -0.13 -23.64
CA GLN A 98 1.61 0.22 -24.66
C GLN A 98 0.17 0.01 -24.14
N ALA A 99 -0.68 1.03 -24.29
CA ALA A 99 -2.10 0.96 -23.95
C ALA A 99 -2.88 0.20 -25.04
N LYS A 100 -3.11 -1.10 -24.82
CA LYS A 100 -3.70 -1.99 -25.84
C LYS A 100 -5.23 -1.90 -25.97
N HIS A 101 -5.93 -1.48 -24.92
CA HIS A 101 -7.39 -1.51 -24.88
C HIS A 101 -7.95 -0.19 -24.31
N ARG A 102 -9.11 0.23 -24.83
CA ARG A 102 -9.85 1.40 -24.32
C ARG A 102 -10.28 1.18 -22.86
N GLY A 103 -10.45 2.28 -22.13
CA GLY A 103 -10.94 2.29 -20.76
C GLY A 103 -9.85 2.60 -19.74
N THR A 104 -9.94 1.98 -18.57
CA THR A 104 -9.05 2.29 -17.44
C THR A 104 -7.86 1.33 -17.42
N LEU A 105 -6.65 1.87 -17.56
CA LEU A 105 -5.40 1.16 -17.33
C LEU A 105 -4.82 1.64 -16.00
N GLN A 106 -4.48 0.73 -15.11
CA GLN A 106 -3.92 1.05 -13.80
C GLN A 106 -2.55 0.45 -13.64
N PHE A 107 -1.67 1.14 -12.91
CA PHE A 107 -0.32 0.72 -12.59
C PHE A 107 -0.07 0.83 -11.10
N ARG A 108 0.79 -0.02 -10.55
CA ARG A 108 1.26 0.09 -9.16
C ARG A 108 2.65 -0.51 -9.01
N GLY A 109 3.39 -0.07 -7.99
CA GLY A 109 4.60 -0.72 -7.54
C GLY A 109 4.33 -1.83 -6.52
N ALA A 110 5.17 -2.85 -6.50
CA ALA A 110 5.17 -3.91 -5.50
C ALA A 110 6.61 -4.26 -5.11
N LEU A 111 6.91 -4.19 -3.81
CA LEU A 111 8.20 -4.56 -3.25
C LEU A 111 8.13 -6.00 -2.72
N TYR A 112 9.09 -6.80 -3.16
CA TYR A 112 9.28 -8.18 -2.72
C TYR A 112 10.62 -8.34 -2.02
N GLU A 113 10.66 -9.27 -1.08
CA GLU A 113 11.86 -9.69 -0.35
C GLU A 113 12.17 -11.17 -0.66
N ALA A 114 13.44 -11.53 -0.65
CA ALA A 114 13.92 -12.91 -0.71
C ALA A 114 15.10 -13.09 0.24
N ASP A 115 15.03 -14.13 1.06
CA ASP A 115 16.14 -14.53 1.92
C ASP A 115 17.34 -14.98 1.08
N PHE A 116 18.54 -14.82 1.63
CA PHE A 116 19.76 -15.33 1.02
C PHE A 116 19.66 -16.85 0.78
N GLY A 117 19.89 -17.27 -0.48
CA GLY A 117 19.80 -18.67 -0.88
C GLY A 117 18.38 -19.19 -1.13
N SER A 118 17.35 -18.34 -1.01
CA SER A 118 15.96 -18.68 -1.33
C SER A 118 15.51 -18.04 -2.63
N ASN A 119 14.83 -18.81 -3.48
CA ASN A 119 14.14 -18.29 -4.66
C ASN A 119 12.69 -17.84 -4.37
N LYS A 120 12.24 -17.97 -3.11
CA LYS A 120 10.87 -17.63 -2.72
C LYS A 120 10.75 -16.14 -2.46
N LEU A 121 10.03 -15.44 -3.32
CA LEU A 121 9.69 -14.03 -3.13
C LEU A 121 8.52 -13.90 -2.14
N ARG A 122 8.72 -13.13 -1.07
CA ARG A 122 7.67 -12.68 -0.15
C ARG A 122 7.23 -11.28 -0.55
N LEU A 123 5.93 -11.07 -0.72
CA LEU A 123 5.39 -9.73 -0.95
C LEU A 123 5.47 -8.94 0.36
N GLN A 124 6.17 -7.81 0.33
CA GLN A 124 6.34 -6.93 1.49
C GLN A 124 5.37 -5.76 1.44
N MET A 125 5.31 -5.07 0.29
CA MET A 125 4.50 -3.87 0.14
C MET A 125 3.93 -3.76 -1.27
N VAL A 126 2.73 -3.17 -1.36
CA VAL A 126 2.09 -2.78 -2.61
C VAL A 126 1.71 -1.31 -2.50
N GLY A 127 2.19 -0.50 -3.44
CA GLY A 127 1.87 0.92 -3.50
C GLY A 127 0.46 1.19 -4.01
N PRO A 128 -0.01 2.45 -3.90
CA PRO A 128 -1.28 2.86 -4.47
C PRO A 128 -1.29 2.68 -6.00
N ALA A 129 -2.50 2.55 -6.55
CA ALA A 129 -2.69 2.39 -7.98
C ALA A 129 -2.81 3.75 -8.68
N GLU A 130 -1.93 4.01 -9.63
CA GLU A 130 -2.00 5.13 -10.56
C GLU A 130 -2.87 4.79 -11.76
N THR A 131 -3.73 5.71 -12.16
CA THR A 131 -4.72 5.45 -13.22
C THR A 131 -4.42 6.26 -14.48
N VAL A 132 -4.54 5.59 -15.62
CA VAL A 132 -4.44 6.16 -16.97
C VAL A 132 -5.73 5.88 -17.73
N ARG A 133 -6.34 6.92 -18.29
CA ARG A 133 -7.53 6.81 -19.14
C ARG A 133 -7.12 6.61 -20.60
N VAL A 134 -7.54 5.49 -21.18
CA VAL A 134 -7.29 5.14 -22.58
C VAL A 134 -8.54 5.45 -23.41
N ARG A 135 -8.41 6.38 -24.38
CA ARG A 135 -9.47 6.84 -25.29
C ARG A 135 -9.18 6.50 -26.74
#